data_AF-A0AA41SCG8-F1
#
_entry.id   AF-A0AA41SCG8-F1
#
_cell.length_a   1.000
_cell.length_b   1.000
_cell.length_c   1.000
_cell.angle_alpha   90.00
_cell.angle_beta   90.00
_cell.angle_gamma   90.00
#
_symmetry.space_group_name_H-M   'P 1'
#
loop_
_entity.id
_entity.type
_entity.pdbx_description
1 polymer ?
#
loop_
_entity_poly.entity_id
_entity_poly.type
_entity_poly.pdbx_seq_one_letter_code
_entity_poly.pdbx_strand_id
1 'polypeptide(L)' 'YPAINKPAGVLHWLKHSKDAENVDWVVILDADQIIRGPIVPWELGAEKGKPVAALYG' A
#
# COMPACT_ATOMS: atom_id res chain seq x y z
N TYR A 1 -0.80 -17.04 6.81
CA TYR A 1 -0.34 -15.70 7.20
C TYR A 1 -1.57 -14.82 7.35
N PRO A 2 -1.91 -14.29 8.54
CA PRO A 2 -3.09 -13.45 8.69
C PRO A 2 -2.96 -12.16 7.87
N ALA A 3 -4.06 -11.74 7.23
CA ALA A 3 -4.10 -10.58 6.33
C ALA A 3 -3.63 -9.26 7.00
N ILE A 4 -3.73 -9.18 8.33
CA ILE A 4 -3.30 -8.03 9.13
C ILE A 4 -1.78 -7.81 9.14
N ASN A 5 -0.98 -8.83 8.81
CA ASN A 5 0.47 -8.74 8.86
C ASN A 5 1.04 -7.76 7.83
N LYS A 6 0.40 -7.60 6.67
CA LYS A 6 0.90 -6.69 5.61
C LYS A 6 0.70 -5.22 6.01
N PRO A 7 -0.51 -4.76 6.41
CA PRO A 7 -0.66 -3.41 6.95
C PRO A 7 0.20 -3.15 8.18
N ALA A 8 0.34 -4.12 9.09
CA ALA A 8 1.19 -3.99 10.27
C ALA A 8 2.68 -3.85 9.91
N GLY A 9 3.17 -4.63 8.94
CA GLY A 9 4.54 -4.53 8.44
C GLY A 9 4.83 -3.18 7.79
N VAL A 10 3.91 -2.68 6.96
CA VAL A 10 4.01 -1.32 6.37
C VAL A 10 4.00 -0.26 7.45
N LEU A 11 3.08 -0.34 8.44
CA LEU A 11 3.04 0.61 9.55
C LEU A 11 4.33 0.60 10.37
N HIS A 12 4.90 -0.57 10.62
CA HIS A 12 6.18 -0.69 11.30
C HIS A 12 7.30 -0.04 10.49
N TRP A 13 7.38 -0.32 9.18
CA TRP A 13 8.38 0.27 8.30
C TRP A 13 8.28 1.80 8.23
N LEU A 14 7.06 2.34 8.07
CA LEU A 14 6.80 3.79 8.07
C LEU A 14 7.26 4.50 9.35
N LYS A 15 7.28 3.79 10.49
CA LYS A 15 7.68 4.35 11.80
C LYS A 15 9.17 4.29 12.09
N HIS A 16 9.90 3.39 11.44
CA HIS A 16 11.27 3.05 11.86
C HIS A 16 12.31 3.12 10.72
N SER A 17 11.90 3.31 9.47
CA SER A 17 12.82 3.44 8.33
C SER A 17 12.93 4.90 7.89
N LYS A 18 14.17 5.38 7.73
CA LYS A 18 14.43 6.69 7.11
C LYS A 18 14.03 6.73 5.64
N ASP A 19 14.03 5.58 4.96
CA ASP A 19 13.65 5.52 3.55
C ASP A 19 12.17 5.85 3.36
N ALA A 20 11.33 5.53 4.36
CA ALA A 20 9.91 5.86 4.34
C ALA A 20 9.63 7.37 4.30
N GLU A 21 10.58 8.22 4.72
CA GLU A 21 10.45 9.68 4.64
C GLU A 21 10.49 10.19 3.20
N ASN A 22 11.03 9.40 2.27
CA ASN A 22 11.16 9.73 0.85
C ASN A 22 10.15 9.00 -0.04
N VAL A 23 9.08 8.46 0.54
CA VAL A 23 8.06 7.69 -0.17
C VAL A 23 6.71 8.38 -0.08
N ASP A 24 6.15 8.72 -1.24
CA ASP A 24 4.84 9.35 -1.34
C ASP A 24 3.68 8.34 -1.21
N TRP A 25 3.88 7.11 -1.72
CA TRP A 25 2.82 6.11 -1.84
C TRP A 25 3.33 4.70 -1.57
N VAL A 26 2.50 3.88 -0.92
CA VAL A 26 2.74 2.45 -0.72
C VAL A 26 1.62 1.64 -1.36
N VAL A 27 1.97 0.75 -2.28
CA VAL A 27 1.05 -0.24 -2.85
C VAL A 27 1.35 -1.59 -2.21
N ILE A 28 0.37 -2.15 -1.51
CA ILE A 28 0.46 -3.50 -0.94
C ILE A 28 -0.17 -4.47 -1.95
N LEU A 29 0.63 -5.39 -2.47
CA LEU A 29 0.21 -6.41 -3.42
C LEU A 29 0.45 -7.80 -2.84
N ASP A 30 -0.51 -8.70 -3.04
CA ASP A 30 -0.38 -10.10 -2.64
C ASP A 30 0.39 -10.91 -3.69
N ALA A 31 0.95 -12.05 -3.29
CA ALA A 31 1.81 -12.86 -4.16
C ALA A 31 1.07 -13.50 -5.35
N ASP A 32 -0.27 -13.53 -5.31
CA ASP A 32 -1.15 -14.07 -6.35
C ASP A 32 -1.86 -12.98 -7.17
N GLN A 33 -1.55 -11.70 -6.93
CA GLN A 33 -2.13 -10.58 -7.65
C GLN A 33 -1.21 -10.12 -8.79
N ILE A 34 -1.81 -9.68 -9.89
CA ILE A 34 -1.09 -9.12 -11.04
C ILE A 34 -1.60 -7.72 -11.36
N ILE A 35 -0.67 -6.78 -11.52
CA ILE A 35 -0.98 -5.42 -11.96
C ILE A 35 -1.11 -5.45 -13.50
N ARG A 36 -2.32 -5.22 -14.00
CA ARG A 36 -2.64 -5.24 -15.44
C ARG A 36 -2.65 -3.86 -16.12
N GLY A 37 -2.39 -2.80 -15.37
CA GLY A 37 -2.41 -1.43 -15.87
C GLY A 37 -1.83 -0.44 -14.86
N PRO A 38 -1.71 0.84 -15.23
CA PRO A 38 -1.22 1.87 -14.33
C PRO A 38 -2.10 1.99 -13.08
N ILE A 39 -1.47 2.22 -11.92
CA ILE A 39 -2.16 2.56 -10.68
C ILE A 39 -1.91 4.04 -10.40
N VAL A 40 -2.97 4.83 -10.33
CA VAL A 40 -2.94 6.25 -10.00
C VAL A 40 -3.63 6.45 -8.65
N PRO A 41 -2.91 6.62 -7.54
CA PRO A 41 -3.47 6.53 -6.19
C PRO A 41 -4.63 7.50 -5.92
N TRP A 42 -4.53 8.75 -6.38
CA TRP A 42 -5.59 9.75 -6.16
C TRP A 42 -6.84 9.49 -6.98
N GLU A 43 -6.75 8.81 -8.14
CA GLU A 43 -7.93 8.37 -8.90
C GLU A 43 -8.70 7.26 -8.17
N LEU A 44 -8.00 6.52 -7.29
CA LEU A 44 -8.60 5.54 -6.39
C LEU A 44 -9.10 6.17 -5.07
N GLY A 45 -8.89 7.47 -4.86
CA GLY A 45 -9.27 8.16 -3.62
C GLY A 45 -8.32 7.91 -2.44
N ALA A 46 -7.09 7.47 -2.72
CA ALA A 46 -6.06 7.31 -1.71
C ALA A 46 -5.56 8.69 -1.25
N GLU A 47 -5.46 8.86 0.07
CA GLU A 47 -5.01 10.09 0.72
C GLU A 47 -4.08 9.76 1.89
N LYS A 48 -3.23 10.69 2.31
CA LYS A 48 -2.32 10.47 3.44
C LYS A 48 -3.13 10.11 4.69
N GLY A 49 -2.84 8.95 5.27
CA GLY A 49 -3.54 8.43 6.45
C GLY A 49 -4.86 7.69 6.16
N LYS A 50 -5.29 7.61 4.90
CA LYS A 50 -6.51 6.92 4.47
C LYS A 50 -6.15 5.78 3.50
N PRO A 51 -5.97 4.54 4.00
CA PRO A 51 -5.75 3.40 3.12
C PRO A 51 -7.00 3.13 2.28
N VAL A 52 -6.81 2.83 0.99
CA VAL A 52 -7.88 2.41 0.10
C VAL A 52 -7.58 0.99 -0.38
N ALA A 53 -8.58 0.12 -0.26
CA ALA A 53 -8.59 -1.18 -0.91
C ALA A 53 -9.46 -1.07 -2.17
N ALA A 54 -8.88 -1.33 -3.33
CA ALA A 54 -9.61 -1.45 -4.58
C ALA A 54 -9.77 -2.93 -4.93
N LEU A 55 -10.97 -3.32 -5.39
CA LEU A 55 -11.16 -4.60 -6.06
C LEU A 55 -10.47 -4.53 -7.42
N TYR A 56 -9.35 -5.23 -7.54
CA TYR A 56 -8.62 -5.38 -8.80
C TYR A 56 -9.02 -6.75 -9.39
N GLY A 57 -9.84 -6.74 -10.45
CA GLY A 57 -10.36 -7.94 -11.12
C GLY A 57 -9.48 -8.42 -12.28
#